data_AF-A0A923U836-F1
#
_entry.id   AF-A0A923U836-F1
#
_cell.length_a   1.000
_cell.length_b   1.000
_cell.length_c   1.000
_cell.angle_alpha   90.00
_cell.angle_beta   90.00
_cell.angle_gamma   90.00
#
_symmetry.space_group_name_H-M   'P 1'
#
loop_
_entity.id
_entity.type
_entity.pdbx_description
1 polymer ?
#
loop_
_entity_poly.entity_id
_entity_poly.type
_entity_poly.pdbx_seq_one_letter_code
_entity_poly.pdbx_strand_id
1 'polypeptide(L)'
;GGEVTSAEIWEIFQDEYLPAASADDKWGQFELASTRTQSDMSGTVALHTELRVGEQVVSTDTTGNGPIAAFLNVLTEQGVDVKLYDYVEHALSGGGDALAAAYVELNVNGVRLWGVGIDADISTASLKAVVSAVNRAVREESGDRELASV
;
A
#
# COMPACT_ATOMS: atom_id res chain seq x y z
N GLY A 1 -10.08 32.68 -1.96
CA GLY A 1 -10.38 31.24 -1.97
C GLY A 1 -10.54 30.84 -3.42
N GLY A 2 -9.58 30.09 -3.95
CA GLY A 2 -9.71 29.47 -5.27
C GLY A 2 -10.37 28.11 -5.13
N GLU A 3 -11.11 27.70 -6.16
CA GLU A 3 -11.63 26.33 -6.25
C GLU A 3 -10.52 25.43 -6.83
N VAL A 4 -10.40 24.22 -6.27
CA VAL A 4 -9.46 23.19 -6.76
C VAL A 4 -10.17 22.40 -7.85
N THR A 5 -9.57 22.28 -9.03
CA THR A 5 -10.08 21.52 -10.16
C THR A 5 -10.02 20.02 -9.91
N SER A 6 -10.79 19.22 -10.65
CA SER A 6 -10.74 17.75 -10.55
C SER A 6 -9.36 17.18 -10.86
N ALA A 7 -8.59 17.82 -11.75
CA ALA A 7 -7.23 17.42 -12.07
C ALA A 7 -6.30 17.64 -10.87
N GLU A 8 -6.36 18.83 -10.26
CA GLU A 8 -5.58 19.15 -9.07
C GLU A 8 -5.97 18.25 -7.88
N ILE A 9 -7.26 17.94 -7.69
CA ILE A 9 -7.70 16.97 -6.66
C ILE A 9 -7.07 15.60 -6.90
N TRP A 10 -7.04 15.15 -8.17
CA TRP A 10 -6.44 13.87 -8.52
C TRP A 10 -4.92 13.87 -8.30
N GLU A 11 -4.21 14.94 -8.67
CA GLU A 11 -2.78 15.08 -8.41
C GLU A 11 -2.47 15.04 -6.91
N ILE A 12 -3.21 15.78 -6.09
CA ILE A 12 -3.07 15.76 -4.62
C ILE A 12 -3.35 14.36 -4.07
N PHE A 13 -4.37 13.67 -4.60
CA PHE A 13 -4.69 12.31 -4.19
C PHE A 13 -3.58 11.31 -4.55
N GLN A 14 -3.03 11.41 -5.76
CA GLN A 14 -1.92 10.56 -6.19
C GLN A 14 -0.69 10.80 -5.32
N ASP A 15 -0.33 12.06 -5.08
CA ASP A 15 0.80 12.43 -4.24
C ASP A 15 0.62 11.94 -2.79
N GLU A 16 -0.60 11.96 -2.26
CA GLU A 16 -0.85 11.54 -0.87
C GLU A 16 -0.91 10.00 -0.69
N TYR A 17 -1.38 9.26 -1.69
CA TYR A 17 -1.73 7.85 -1.54
C TYR A 17 -0.99 6.88 -2.46
N LEU A 18 -0.57 7.31 -3.65
CA LEU A 18 -0.05 6.40 -4.68
C LEU A 18 1.46 6.64 -4.87
N PRO A 19 2.23 5.58 -5.11
CA PRO A 19 3.65 5.75 -5.43
C PRO A 19 3.82 6.62 -6.68
N ALA A 20 4.74 7.57 -6.62
CA ALA A 20 5.07 8.36 -7.80
C ALA A 20 5.63 7.47 -8.92
N ALA A 21 5.30 7.80 -10.16
CA ALA A 21 5.75 7.05 -11.33
C ALA A 21 7.26 7.28 -11.61
N SER A 22 7.75 8.49 -11.33
CA SER A 22 9.14 8.90 -11.47
C SER A 22 9.92 8.51 -10.22
N ALA A 23 11.13 7.96 -10.38
CA ALA A 23 11.99 7.59 -9.26
C ALA A 23 12.41 8.80 -8.40
N ASP A 24 12.56 9.97 -9.02
CA ASP A 24 12.97 11.21 -8.33
C ASP A 24 11.86 11.77 -7.42
N ASP A 25 10.61 11.41 -7.71
CA ASP A 25 9.42 11.84 -6.97
C ASP A 25 8.90 10.74 -6.04
N LYS A 26 9.52 9.55 -6.05
CA LYS A 26 9.11 8.44 -5.18
C LYS A 26 9.39 8.81 -3.73
N TRP A 27 8.32 8.81 -2.94
CA TRP A 27 8.38 8.93 -1.50
C TRP A 27 7.98 7.61 -0.84
N GLY A 28 8.33 7.47 0.44
CA GLY A 28 7.99 6.29 1.23
C GLY A 28 9.15 5.30 1.40
N GLN A 29 9.23 4.76 2.61
CA GLN A 29 10.27 3.81 3.01
C GLN A 29 10.11 2.46 2.31
N PHE A 30 8.88 2.03 2.03
CA PHE A 30 8.54 0.72 1.51
C PHE A 30 8.06 0.80 0.06
N GLU A 31 8.47 -0.16 -0.78
CA GLU A 31 7.93 -0.32 -2.13
C GLU A 31 7.87 -1.80 -2.51
N LEU A 32 6.69 -2.25 -2.94
CA LEU A 32 6.47 -3.61 -3.38
C LEU A 32 6.98 -3.78 -4.82
N ALA A 33 8.06 -4.53 -5.02
CA ALA A 33 8.64 -4.78 -6.34
C ALA A 33 8.02 -5.99 -7.03
N SER A 34 7.84 -7.09 -6.28
CA SER A 34 7.17 -8.28 -6.79
C SER A 34 6.48 -9.06 -5.68
N THR A 35 5.47 -9.85 -6.08
CA THR A 35 4.67 -10.68 -5.19
C THR A 35 4.35 -12.00 -5.89
N ARG A 36 4.39 -13.10 -5.14
CA ARG A 36 3.93 -14.40 -5.59
C ARG A 36 3.15 -15.07 -4.48
N THR A 37 1.89 -15.36 -4.77
CA THR A 37 0.98 -16.02 -3.84
C THR A 37 0.79 -17.48 -4.22
N GLN A 38 0.81 -18.38 -3.22
CA GLN A 38 0.43 -19.78 -3.37
C GLN A 38 -0.60 -20.15 -2.31
N SER A 39 -1.70 -20.77 -2.75
CA SER A 39 -2.71 -21.34 -1.86
C SER A 39 -3.28 -22.61 -2.46
N ASP A 40 -3.56 -23.58 -1.59
CA ASP A 40 -4.23 -24.84 -1.90
C ASP A 40 -5.66 -24.88 -1.35
N MET A 41 -6.22 -23.72 -0.98
CA MET A 41 -7.53 -23.57 -0.35
C MET A 41 -7.64 -24.21 1.05
N SER A 42 -6.52 -24.55 1.69
CA SER A 42 -6.48 -25.03 3.08
C SER A 42 -6.79 -23.95 4.13
N GLY A 43 -6.97 -22.70 3.70
CA GLY A 43 -7.07 -21.53 4.57
C GLY A 43 -5.71 -20.92 4.92
N THR A 44 -4.60 -21.48 4.42
CA THR A 44 -3.27 -20.86 4.47
C THR A 44 -2.87 -20.34 3.09
N VAL A 45 -2.31 -19.15 3.07
CA VAL A 45 -1.72 -18.51 1.91
C VAL A 45 -0.24 -18.30 2.19
N ALA A 46 0.61 -18.83 1.33
CA ALA A 46 2.03 -18.50 1.30
C ALA A 46 2.24 -17.30 0.37
N LEU A 47 3.00 -16.32 0.84
CA LEU A 47 3.32 -15.10 0.11
C LEU A 47 4.85 -14.95 0.08
N HIS A 48 5.38 -14.89 -1.13
CA HIS A 48 6.74 -14.44 -1.39
C HIS A 48 6.69 -12.98 -1.86
N THR A 49 7.51 -12.10 -1.29
CA THR A 49 7.63 -10.71 -1.75
C THR A 49 9.07 -10.26 -1.91
N GLU A 50 9.31 -9.45 -2.94
CA GLU A 50 10.48 -8.56 -2.99
C GLU A 50 10.02 -7.16 -2.59
N LEU A 51 10.54 -6.68 -1.48
CA LEU A 51 10.16 -5.41 -0.86
C LEU A 51 11.40 -4.52 -0.80
N ARG A 52 11.33 -3.33 -1.39
CA ARG A 52 12.33 -2.30 -1.13
C ARG A 52 12.05 -1.67 0.23
N VAL A 53 13.07 -1.58 1.08
CA VAL A 53 13.07 -0.91 2.37
C VAL A 53 14.23 0.09 2.38
N GLY A 54 13.92 1.38 2.26
CA GLY A 54 14.93 2.41 2.00
C GLY A 54 15.65 2.14 0.67
N GLU A 55 16.96 1.94 0.71
CA GLU A 55 17.79 1.66 -0.48
C GLU A 55 17.99 0.15 -0.74
N GLN A 56 17.53 -0.72 0.15
CA GLN A 56 17.75 -2.16 0.06
C GLN A 56 16.51 -2.88 -0.46
N VAL A 57 16.71 -3.96 -1.20
CA VAL A 57 15.63 -4.90 -1.56
C VAL A 57 15.78 -6.15 -0.70
N VAL A 58 14.72 -6.50 0.02
CA VAL A 58 14.63 -7.70 0.84
C VAL A 58 13.66 -8.69 0.21
N SER A 59 14.04 -9.96 0.23
CA SER A 59 13.18 -11.07 -0.16
C SER A 59 12.60 -11.71 1.10
N THR A 60 11.28 -11.88 1.14
CA THR A 60 10.59 -12.45 2.31
C THR A 60 9.61 -13.54 1.89
N ASP A 61 9.44 -14.53 2.77
CA ASP A 61 8.49 -15.63 2.62
C ASP A 61 7.67 -15.72 3.90
N THR A 62 6.38 -15.43 3.81
CA THR A 62 5.47 -15.46 4.96
C THR A 62 4.22 -16.26 4.66
N THR A 63 3.47 -16.56 5.71
CA THR A 63 2.16 -17.19 5.59
C THR A 63 1.11 -16.38 6.34
N GLY A 64 -0.15 -16.53 5.93
CA GLY A 64 -1.30 -15.93 6.58
C GLY A 64 -2.61 -16.56 6.11
N ASN A 65 -3.73 -16.14 6.67
CA ASN A 65 -5.06 -16.58 6.23
C ASN A 65 -5.55 -15.88 4.94
N GLY A 66 -4.67 -15.12 4.30
CA GLY A 66 -4.88 -14.35 3.09
C GLY A 66 -3.62 -13.57 2.72
N PRO A 67 -3.51 -13.02 1.50
CA PRO A 67 -2.34 -12.26 1.06
C PRO A 67 -2.06 -11.05 1.97
N ILE A 68 -3.10 -10.31 2.37
CA ILE A 68 -2.96 -9.16 3.27
C ILE A 68 -2.36 -9.61 4.60
N ALA A 69 -2.91 -10.63 5.25
CA ALA A 69 -2.41 -11.11 6.54
C ALA A 69 -0.96 -11.61 6.46
N ALA A 70 -0.60 -12.31 5.38
CA ALA A 70 0.78 -12.72 5.15
C ALA A 70 1.71 -11.50 4.98
N PHE A 71 1.27 -10.47 4.27
CA PHE A 71 2.04 -9.25 4.07
C PHE A 71 2.16 -8.39 5.34
N LEU A 72 1.15 -8.35 6.21
CA LEU A 72 1.26 -7.72 7.52
C LEU A 72 2.34 -8.40 8.39
N ASN A 73 2.51 -9.72 8.26
CA ASN A 73 3.60 -10.42 8.93
C ASN A 73 4.96 -10.00 8.37
N VAL A 74 5.10 -9.79 7.05
CA VAL A 74 6.33 -9.24 6.45
C VAL A 74 6.68 -7.90 7.09
N LEU A 75 5.71 -6.99 7.20
CA LEU A 75 5.93 -5.67 7.80
C LEU A 75 6.28 -5.74 9.29
N THR A 76 5.66 -6.66 10.03
CA THR A 76 5.99 -6.92 11.43
C THR A 76 7.43 -7.40 11.59
N GLU A 77 7.91 -8.27 10.69
CA GLU A 77 9.31 -8.71 10.65
C GLU A 77 10.29 -7.58 10.30
N GLN A 78 9.84 -6.57 9.54
CA GLN A 78 10.59 -5.33 9.29
C GLN A 78 10.50 -4.32 10.45
N GLY A 79 9.88 -4.67 11.57
CA GLY A 79 9.80 -3.83 12.77
C GLY A 79 8.68 -2.80 12.76
N VAL A 80 7.69 -2.95 11.87
CA VAL A 80 6.50 -2.07 11.84
C VAL A 80 5.38 -2.72 12.65
N ASP A 81 4.88 -2.04 13.68
CA ASP A 81 3.68 -2.48 14.41
C ASP A 81 2.45 -2.13 13.56
N VAL A 82 1.80 -3.13 12.97
CA VAL A 82 0.71 -2.92 12.02
C VAL A 82 -0.51 -3.76 12.35
N LYS A 83 -1.68 -3.13 12.30
CA LYS A 83 -2.98 -3.78 12.49
C LYS A 83 -4.01 -3.29 11.49
N LEU A 84 -4.67 -4.22 10.81
CA LEU A 84 -5.79 -3.95 9.91
C LEU A 84 -7.09 -3.71 10.70
N TYR A 85 -7.80 -2.65 10.35
CA TYR A 85 -9.11 -2.27 10.93
C TYR A 85 -10.25 -2.43 9.93
N ASP A 86 -10.05 -1.98 8.70
CA ASP A 86 -11.06 -2.04 7.66
C ASP A 86 -10.44 -2.30 6.28
N TYR A 87 -11.23 -2.90 5.40
CA TYR A 87 -10.85 -3.26 4.04
C TYR A 87 -12.05 -3.14 3.12
N VAL A 88 -11.88 -2.36 2.05
CA VAL A 88 -12.86 -2.25 0.97
C VAL A 88 -12.12 -2.34 -0.36
N GLU A 89 -12.71 -3.05 -1.32
CA GLU A 89 -12.20 -3.12 -2.68
C GLU A 89 -13.34 -3.09 -3.68
N HIS A 90 -13.10 -2.45 -4.82
CA HIS A 90 -14.03 -2.49 -5.95
C HIS A 90 -13.28 -2.33 -7.28
N ALA A 91 -13.93 -2.79 -8.36
CA ALA A 91 -13.43 -2.57 -9.71
C ALA A 91 -13.67 -1.12 -10.15
N LEU A 92 -12.64 -0.49 -10.72
CA LEU A 92 -12.71 0.86 -11.32
C LEU A 92 -13.32 0.85 -12.72
N SER A 93 -13.34 -0.31 -13.38
CA SER A 93 -13.89 -0.50 -14.71
C SER A 93 -14.49 -1.90 -14.84
N GLY A 94 -15.23 -2.16 -15.91
CA GLY A 94 -15.74 -3.49 -16.22
C GLY A 94 -14.89 -4.19 -17.28
N GLY A 95 -14.88 -5.52 -17.27
CA GLY A 95 -14.16 -6.34 -18.25
C GLY A 95 -13.02 -7.16 -17.64
N GLY A 96 -12.39 -8.02 -18.45
CA GLY A 96 -11.28 -8.88 -17.99
C GLY A 96 -10.00 -8.13 -17.64
N ASP A 97 -9.83 -6.92 -18.18
CA ASP A 97 -8.67 -6.04 -17.95
C ASP A 97 -9.01 -4.90 -16.96
N ALA A 98 -10.03 -5.11 -16.13
CA ALA A 98 -10.47 -4.09 -15.17
C ALA A 98 -9.42 -3.85 -14.09
N LEU A 99 -9.14 -2.57 -13.82
CA LEU A 99 -8.38 -2.18 -12.62
C LEU A 99 -9.24 -2.36 -11.36
N ALA A 100 -8.61 -2.79 -10.28
CA ALA A 100 -9.15 -2.79 -8.92
C ALA A 100 -8.58 -1.62 -8.13
N ALA A 101 -9.42 -1.02 -7.28
CA ALA A 101 -9.01 -0.08 -6.24
C ALA A 101 -9.29 -0.72 -4.88
N ALA A 102 -8.23 -0.85 -4.08
CA ALA A 102 -8.29 -1.34 -2.71
C ALA A 102 -8.01 -0.20 -1.72
N TYR A 103 -8.75 -0.21 -0.62
CA TYR A 103 -8.69 0.76 0.47
C TYR A 103 -8.52 -0.01 1.76
N VAL A 104 -7.47 0.29 2.52
CA VAL A 104 -7.22 -0.35 3.83
C VAL A 104 -7.12 0.71 4.90
N GLU A 105 -7.74 0.47 6.05
CA GLU A 105 -7.51 1.28 7.24
C GLU A 105 -6.58 0.51 8.18
N LEU A 106 -5.40 1.08 8.44
CA LEU A 106 -4.40 0.48 9.31
C LEU A 106 -4.18 1.37 10.54
N ASN A 107 -3.87 0.73 11.67
CA ASN A 107 -3.06 1.34 12.70
C ASN A 107 -1.60 0.93 12.45
N VAL A 108 -0.71 1.90 12.31
CA VAL A 108 0.72 1.70 12.06
C VAL A 108 1.48 2.50 13.12
N ASN A 109 2.22 1.81 13.98
CA ASN A 109 2.97 2.41 15.09
C ASN A 109 2.13 3.37 15.96
N GLY A 110 0.83 3.07 16.14
CA GLY A 110 -0.10 3.91 16.89
C GLY A 110 -0.84 4.97 16.07
N VAL A 111 -0.44 5.23 14.82
CA VAL A 111 -1.11 6.16 13.90
C VAL A 111 -2.19 5.42 13.10
N ARG A 112 -3.44 5.89 13.15
CA ARG A 112 -4.56 5.31 12.39
C ARG A 112 -4.83 6.11 11.11
N LEU A 113 -4.74 5.46 9.96
CA LEU A 113 -4.94 6.11 8.66
C LEU A 113 -5.35 5.12 7.57
N TRP A 114 -5.71 5.66 6.41
CA TRP A 114 -6.07 4.90 5.21
C TRP A 114 -4.89 4.73 4.26
N GLY A 115 -4.89 3.66 3.48
CA GLY A 115 -4.02 3.47 2.33
C GLY A 115 -4.85 3.10 1.12
N VAL A 116 -4.36 3.46 -0.07
CA VAL A 116 -5.02 3.14 -1.34
C VAL A 116 -4.04 2.48 -2.27
N GLY A 117 -4.50 1.45 -2.97
CA GLY A 117 -3.74 0.75 -3.99
C GLY A 117 -4.59 0.52 -5.23
N ILE A 118 -4.00 0.71 -6.40
CA ILE A 118 -4.63 0.46 -7.69
C ILE A 118 -3.75 -0.51 -8.47
N ASP A 119 -4.35 -1.59 -8.95
CA ASP A 119 -3.68 -2.58 -9.79
C ASP A 119 -4.72 -3.36 -10.62
N ALA A 120 -4.28 -4.03 -11.69
CA ALA A 120 -5.12 -4.97 -12.43
C ALA A 120 -5.34 -6.29 -11.65
N ASP A 121 -4.41 -6.65 -10.78
CA ASP A 121 -4.54 -7.79 -9.88
C ASP A 121 -5.07 -7.34 -8.51
N ILE A 122 -6.21 -7.90 -8.08
CA ILE A 122 -6.87 -7.57 -6.81
C ILE A 122 -5.95 -7.77 -5.59
N SER A 123 -5.14 -8.83 -5.60
CA SER A 123 -4.23 -9.11 -4.49
C SER A 123 -3.15 -8.03 -4.44
N THR A 124 -2.57 -7.68 -5.58
CA THR A 124 -1.54 -6.64 -5.71
C THR A 124 -2.09 -5.26 -5.37
N ALA A 125 -3.32 -4.92 -5.77
CA ALA A 125 -4.00 -3.69 -5.37
C ALA A 125 -4.11 -3.60 -3.84
N SER A 126 -4.52 -4.69 -3.18
CA SER A 126 -4.61 -4.74 -1.72
C SER A 126 -3.25 -4.58 -1.02
N LEU A 127 -2.18 -5.19 -1.53
CA LEU A 127 -0.84 -5.06 -0.95
C LEU A 127 -0.27 -3.65 -1.16
N LYS A 128 -0.52 -3.04 -2.33
CA LYS A 128 -0.18 -1.63 -2.59
C LYS A 128 -0.91 -0.68 -1.63
N ALA A 129 -2.17 -0.96 -1.31
CA ALA A 129 -2.92 -0.18 -0.33
C ALA A 129 -2.29 -0.26 1.07
N VAL A 130 -1.79 -1.44 1.47
CA VAL A 130 -1.05 -1.60 2.72
C VAL A 130 0.25 -0.79 2.71
N VAL A 131 1.04 -0.87 1.63
CA VAL A 131 2.28 -0.08 1.48
C VAL A 131 1.99 1.42 1.55
N SER A 132 0.93 1.88 0.87
CA SER A 132 0.45 3.26 0.93
C SER A 132 0.20 3.71 2.36
N ALA A 133 -0.59 2.96 3.13
CA ALA A 133 -0.85 3.29 4.53
C ALA A 133 0.44 3.34 5.36
N VAL A 134 1.31 2.33 5.28
CA VAL A 134 2.54 2.28 6.08
C VAL A 134 3.47 3.44 5.75
N ASN A 135 3.68 3.76 4.47
CA ASN A 135 4.51 4.89 4.08
C ASN A 135 3.96 6.22 4.57
N ARG A 136 2.64 6.41 4.52
CA ARG A 136 1.98 7.61 5.05
C ARG A 136 2.20 7.74 6.56
N ALA A 137 2.13 6.62 7.29
CA ALA A 137 2.34 6.62 8.74
C ALA A 137 3.77 6.99 9.09
N VAL A 138 4.75 6.36 8.45
CA VAL A 138 6.18 6.63 8.68
C VAL A 138 6.54 8.08 8.33
N ARG A 139 5.96 8.64 7.26
CA ARG A 139 6.13 10.05 6.88
C ARG A 139 5.57 10.98 7.96
N GLU A 140 4.42 10.66 8.54
CA GLU A 140 3.80 11.46 9.60
C GLU A 140 4.61 11.40 10.91
N GLU A 141 5.17 10.24 11.26
CA GLU A 141 6.08 10.09 12.42
C GLU A 141 7.38 10.90 12.25
N SER A 142 7.92 10.96 11.03
CA SER A 142 9.18 11.64 10.73
C SER A 142 9.03 13.17 10.69
N GLY A 143 7.79 13.69 10.62
CA GLY A 143 7.54 15.13 10.53
C GLY A 143 7.84 15.76 9.16
N ASP A 144 8.22 14.96 8.16
CA ASP A 144 8.57 15.37 6.78
C ASP A 144 7.34 15.77 5.93
N ARG A 145 6.29 16.27 6.57
CA ARG A 145 5.06 16.67 5.89
C ARG A 145 5.19 18.09 5.35
N GLU A 146 5.88 18.26 4.22
CA GLU A 146 5.71 19.47 3.41
C GLU A 146 4.42 19.29 2.60
N LEU A 147 3.30 19.79 3.13
CA LEU A 147 2.05 19.85 2.36
C LEU A 147 2.33 20.69 1.12
N ALA A 148 2.07 20.15 -0.08
CA ALA A 148 2.07 20.94 -1.31
C ALA A 148 1.22 22.20 -1.06
N SER A 149 1.91 23.33 -0.94
CA SER A 149 1.28 24.61 -0.64
C SER A 149 0.25 24.91 -1.72
N VAL A 150 -1.01 25.00 -1.32
CA VAL A 150 -2.14 25.45 -2.15
C VAL A 150 -2.20 26.97 -2.14
#